data_AF-A0A481XWY4-F1
#
_entry.id   AF-A0A481XWY4-F1
#
_cell.length_a   1.000
_cell.length_b   1.000
_cell.length_c   1.000
_cell.angle_alpha   90.00
_cell.angle_beta   90.00
_cell.angle_gamma   90.00
#
_symmetry.space_group_name_H-M   'P 1'
#
loop_
_entity.id
_entity.type
_entity.pdbx_description
1 polymer ?
#
loop_
_entity_poly.entity_id
_entity_poly.type
_entity_poly.pdbx_seq_one_letter_code
_entity_poly.pdbx_strand_id
1 'polypeptide(L)' 'MHKKLKAEFPHLTVQEISTRCSQLWRELTPEGKKPWQAAAQSAKEEHLRQHPDY' A
#
# COMPACT_ATOMS: atom_id res chain seq x y z
N MET A 1 5.51 -3.57 -4.21
CA MET A 1 5.03 -2.86 -5.42
C MET A 1 6.05 -1.89 -6.01
N HIS A 2 6.68 -1.04 -5.21
CA HIS A 2 7.66 -0.04 -5.68
C HIS A 2 8.84 -0.61 -6.52
N LYS A 3 9.41 -1.76 -6.12
CA LYS A 3 10.52 -2.41 -6.85
C LYS A 3 10.15 -2.96 -8.24
N LYS A 4 8.90 -3.42 -8.44
CA LYS A 4 8.44 -3.91 -9.76
C LYS A 4 8.16 -2.75 -10.71
N LEU A 5 7.48 -1.71 -10.22
CA LEU A 5 7.15 -0.52 -11.01
C LEU A 5 8.38 0.25 -11.49
N LYS A 6 9.43 0.35 -10.65
CA LYS A 6 10.70 1.00 -11.05
C LYS A 6 11.49 0.18 -12.08
N ALA A 7 11.26 -1.13 -12.16
CA ALA A 7 11.88 -2.01 -13.15
C ALA A 7 11.13 -1.98 -14.49
N GLU A 8 9.80 -1.91 -14.46
CA GLU A 8 8.95 -1.79 -15.67
C GLU A 8 8.93 -0.36 -16.24
N PHE A 9 9.10 0.65 -15.40
CA PHE A 9 9.11 2.07 -15.80
C PHE A 9 10.27 2.82 -15.13
N PRO A 10 11.53 2.58 -15.55
CA PRO A 10 12.71 3.20 -14.95
C PRO A 10 12.77 4.72 -15.14
N HIS A 11 11.98 5.26 -16.08
CA HIS A 11 11.86 6.68 -16.40
C HIS A 11 10.78 7.41 -15.59
N LEU A 12 9.89 6.70 -14.90
CA LEU A 12 8.88 7.35 -14.06
C LEU A 12 9.50 7.83 -12.76
N THR A 13 9.18 9.07 -12.39
CA THR A 13 9.59 9.61 -11.10
C THR A 13 8.85 8.90 -9.96
N VAL A 14 9.44 8.91 -8.76
CA VAL A 14 8.78 8.36 -7.55
C VAL A 14 7.41 9.01 -7.32
N GLN A 15 7.27 10.29 -7.67
CA GLN A 15 6.01 11.02 -7.58
C GLN A 15 4.96 10.44 -8.53
N GLU A 16 5.30 10.19 -9.80
CA GLU A 16 4.37 9.58 -10.76
C GLU A 16 3.98 8.15 -10.37
N ILE A 17 4.93 7.37 -9.87
CA ILE A 17 4.67 6.03 -9.33
C ILE A 17 3.68 6.13 -8.15
N SER A 18 3.89 7.09 -7.24
CA SER A 18 2.99 7.32 -6.12
C SER A 18 1.59 7.70 -6.59
N THR A 19 1.47 8.63 -7.55
CA THR A 19 0.17 9.04 -8.12
C THR A 19 -0.56 7.85 -8.76
N ARG A 20 0.15 7.03 -9.55
CA ARG A 20 -0.44 5.83 -10.16
C ARG A 20 -0.89 4.80 -9.12
N CYS A 21 -0.09 4.56 -8.08
CA CYS A 21 -0.50 3.69 -6.99
C CYS A 21 -1.77 4.21 -6.28
N SER A 22 -1.88 5.52 -6.07
CA SER A 22 -3.09 6.12 -5.49
C SER A 22 -4.31 5.97 -6.41
N GLN A 23 -4.14 6.12 -7.73
CA GLN A 23 -5.22 5.91 -8.70
C GLN A 23 -5.69 4.46 -8.72
N LEU A 24 -4.76 3.50 -8.86
CA LEU A 24 -5.05 2.07 -8.80
C LEU A 24 -5.77 1.70 -7.50
N TRP A 25 -5.33 2.25 -6.37
CA TRP A 25 -6.03 2.06 -5.10
C TRP A 25 -7.46 2.59 -5.14
N ARG A 26 -7.71 3.77 -5.72
CA ARG A 26 -9.07 4.31 -5.83
C ARG A 26 -9.95 3.44 -6.73
N GLU A 27 -9.41 2.94 -7.82
CA GLU A 27 -10.11 2.10 -8.82
C GLU A 27 -10.40 0.67 -8.32
N LEU A 28 -9.64 0.15 -7.36
CA LEU A 28 -9.91 -1.16 -6.77
C LEU A 28 -11.31 -1.22 -6.15
N THR A 29 -12.01 -2.32 -6.42
CA THR A 29 -13.30 -2.63 -5.79
C THR A 29 -13.13 -2.83 -4.28
N PRO A 30 -14.19 -2.64 -3.48
CA PRO A 30 -14.13 -2.88 -2.03
C PRO A 30 -13.61 -4.29 -1.71
N GLU A 31 -13.93 -5.28 -2.54
CA GLU A 31 -13.44 -6.66 -2.40
C GLU A 31 -11.94 -6.80 -2.70
N GLY A 32 -11.45 -6.14 -3.74
CA GLY A 32 -10.01 -6.08 -4.03
C GLY A 32 -9.21 -5.35 -2.94
N LYS A 33 -9.86 -4.43 -2.20
CA LYS A 33 -9.28 -3.72 -1.06
C LYS A 33 -9.29 -4.52 0.24
N LYS A 34 -10.19 -5.50 0.41
CA LYS A 34 -10.31 -6.32 1.64
C LYS A 34 -8.98 -6.90 2.13
N PRO A 35 -8.16 -7.59 1.31
CA PRO A 35 -6.91 -8.18 1.81
C PRO A 35 -5.92 -7.12 2.33
N TRP A 36 -5.87 -5.95 1.70
CA TRP A 36 -5.01 -4.85 2.12
C TRP A 36 -5.48 -4.19 3.41
N GLN A 37 -6.79 -4.01 3.57
CA GLN A 37 -7.38 -3.50 4.81
C GLN A 37 -7.18 -4.48 5.97
N ALA A 38 -7.38 -5.78 5.72
CA ALA A 38 -7.13 -6.82 6.72
C ALA A 38 -5.65 -6.85 7.15
N ALA A 39 -4.72 -6.77 6.19
CA ALA A 39 -3.30 -6.67 6.49
C ALA A 39 -2.95 -5.41 7.29
N ALA A 40 -3.53 -4.25 6.92
CA ALA A 40 -3.33 -3.00 7.65
C ALA A 40 -3.86 -3.07 9.10
N GLN A 41 -5.03 -3.70 9.30
CA GLN A 41 -5.58 -3.91 10.63
C GLN A 41 -4.70 -4.85 11.45
N SER A 42 -4.27 -5.97 10.88
CA SER A 42 -3.36 -6.91 11.56
C SER A 42 -2.04 -6.24 11.95
N ALA A 43 -1.46 -5.42 11.07
CA ALA A 43 -0.24 -4.68 11.36
C ALA A 43 -0.45 -3.65 12.47
N LYS A 44 -1.62 -2.98 12.50
CA LYS A 44 -1.99 -2.05 13.58
C LYS A 44 -2.11 -2.79 14.91
N GLU A 45 -2.79 -3.93 14.94
CA GLU A 45 -2.93 -4.75 16.16
C GLU A 45 -1.59 -5.27 16.66
N GLU A 46 -0.73 -5.72 15.75
CA GLU A 46 0.64 -6.14 16.10
C GLU A 46 1.44 -4.96 16.66
N HIS A 47 1.39 -3.79 16.02
CA HIS A 47 2.06 -2.59 16.52
C HIS A 47 1.58 -2.20 17.92
N LEU A 48 0.27 -2.22 18.18
CA LEU A 48 -0.28 -1.94 19.51
C LEU A 48 0.14 -2.98 20.56
N ARG A 49 0.28 -4.25 20.16
CA ARG A 49 0.80 -5.31 21.05
C ARG A 49 2.28 -5.12 21.36
N GLN A 50 3.07 -4.71 20.38
CA GLN A 50 4.51 -4.47 20.53
C GLN A 50 4.81 -3.14 21.25
N HIS A 51 3.93 -2.15 21.09
CA HIS A 51 4.04 -0.81 21.66
C HIS A 51 2.78 -0.46 22.48
N PRO A 52 2.58 -1.09 23.65
CA PRO A 52 1.39 -0.91 24.46
C PRO A 52 1.27 0.49 25.11
N ASP A 53 2.33 1.30 25.07
CA ASP A 53 2.41 2.63 25.69
C ASP A 53 2.44 3.78 24.65
N TYR A 54 2.04 3.50 23.40
CA TYR A 54 1.98 4.49 22.31
C TYR A 54 0.75 5.40 22.39
#